data_AF-A0A2P8W8A8-F1
#
_entry.id   AF-A0A2P8W8A8-F1
#
_cell.length_a   1.000
_cell.length_b   1.000
_cell.length_c   1.000
_cell.angle_alpha   90.00
_cell.angle_beta   90.00
_cell.angle_gamma   90.00
#
_symmetry.space_group_name_H-M   'P 1'
#
loop_
_entity.id
_entity.type
_entity.pdbx_description
1 polymer ?
#
loop_
_entity_poly.entity_id
_entity_poly.type
_entity_poly.pdbx_seq_one_letter_code
_entity_poly.pdbx_strand_id
1 'polypeptide(L)'
;MCIRDSYYVVFDRYQNLFRLFQLVGIHYQELTINNQRFWFEELKLGLGVWWGTYQDTDGLGLRWFDAAGNWTDTAAERSDRLAAKLRELGIDPDEVK
;
A
#
# COMPACT_ATOMS: atom_id res chain seq x y z
N MET A 1 10.92 16.98 -16.50
CA MET A 1 10.58 15.55 -16.28
C MET A 1 9.19 15.53 -15.68
N CYS A 2 8.15 15.31 -16.50
CA CYS A 2 6.77 15.32 -16.01
C CYS A 2 6.45 13.96 -15.38
N ILE A 3 6.08 13.95 -14.10
CA ILE A 3 5.33 12.87 -13.47
C ILE A 3 4.08 12.66 -14.34
N ARG A 4 3.99 11.52 -15.04
CA ARG A 4 2.97 11.31 -16.08
C ARG A 4 1.80 10.45 -15.65
N ASP A 5 1.91 9.79 -14.50
CA ASP A 5 0.90 8.84 -14.01
C ASP A 5 0.57 9.14 -12.55
N SER A 6 -0.23 10.19 -12.34
CA SER A 6 -0.73 10.57 -11.02
C SER A 6 -2.04 9.82 -10.74
N TYR A 7 -2.01 8.95 -9.73
CA TYR A 7 -3.19 8.28 -9.21
C TYR A 7 -3.60 8.91 -7.89
N TYR A 8 -4.90 9.16 -7.75
CA TYR A 8 -5.50 9.62 -6.51
C TYR A 8 -6.50 8.59 -6.01
N VAL A 9 -6.45 8.30 -4.72
CA VAL A 9 -7.26 7.26 -4.09
C VAL A 9 -8.11 7.90 -2.99
N VAL A 10 -9.39 7.55 -2.97
CA VAL A 10 -10.31 7.89 -1.89
C VAL A 10 -10.85 6.60 -1.29
N PHE A 11 -10.73 6.47 0.02
CA PHE A 11 -11.31 5.35 0.76
C PHE A 11 -12.18 5.86 1.91
N ASP A 12 -13.46 5.51 1.87
CA ASP A 12 -14.39 5.72 2.96
C ASP A 12 -14.53 4.42 3.76
N ARG A 13 -14.00 4.42 4.98
CA ARG A 13 -14.02 3.25 5.88
C ARG A 13 -15.42 2.92 6.43
N TYR A 14 -16.33 3.89 6.48
CA TYR A 14 -17.68 3.72 7.03
C TYR A 14 -18.63 3.18 5.98
N GLN A 15 -18.46 3.60 4.73
CA GLN A 15 -19.24 3.11 3.58
C GLN A 15 -18.56 1.93 2.87
N ASN A 16 -17.34 1.59 3.27
CA ASN A 16 -16.47 0.64 2.58
C ASN A 16 -16.33 0.94 1.07
N LEU A 17 -16.18 2.23 0.75
CA LEU A 17 -16.13 2.73 -0.61
C LEU A 17 -14.70 3.04 -1.00
N PHE A 18 -14.15 2.23 -1.90
CA PHE A 18 -12.84 2.45 -2.52
C PHE A 18 -13.05 3.05 -3.91
N ARG A 19 -12.50 4.24 -4.14
CA ARG A 19 -12.51 4.95 -5.42
C ARG A 19 -11.09 5.29 -5.85
N LEU A 20 -10.80 5.07 -7.12
CA LEU A 20 -9.51 5.34 -7.72
C LEU A 20 -9.71 6.32 -8.87
N PHE A 21 -8.83 7.30 -8.96
CA PHE A 21 -8.84 8.31 -10.01
C PHE A 21 -7.47 8.34 -10.68
N GLN A 22 -7.46 8.41 -12.00
CA GLN A 22 -6.24 8.59 -12.78
C GLN A 22 -6.28 9.94 -13.49
N LEU A 23 -5.16 10.65 -13.49
CA LEU A 23 -5.01 11.86 -14.29
C LEU A 23 -4.84 11.48 -15.76
N VAL A 24 -5.87 11.74 -16.57
CA VAL A 24 -5.85 11.53 -18.03
C VAL A 24 -5.84 12.90 -18.71
N GLY A 25 -4.67 13.28 -19.24
CA GLY A 25 -4.44 14.61 -19.80
C GLY A 25 -4.37 15.67 -18.69
N ILE A 26 -5.49 16.38 -18.46
CA ILE A 26 -5.60 17.44 -17.43
C ILE A 26 -6.76 17.22 -16.45
N HIS A 27 -7.49 16.10 -16.57
CA HIS A 27 -8.64 15.81 -15.72
C HIS A 27 -8.46 14.46 -15.02
N TYR A 28 -8.94 14.37 -13.77
CA TYR A 28 -9.04 13.11 -13.07
C TYR A 28 -10.27 12.35 -13.55
N GLN A 29 -10.08 11.12 -14.01
CA GLN A 29 -11.14 10.20 -14.38
C GLN A 29 -11.23 9.09 -13.34
N GLU A 30 -12.44 8.80 -12.89
CA GLU A 30 -12.69 7.68 -11.98
C GLU A 30 -12.51 6.36 -12.72
N LEU A 31 -11.70 5.47 -12.14
CA LEU A 31 -11.48 4.12 -12.63
C LEU A 31 -12.47 3.18 -11.96
N THR A 32 -13.09 2.30 -12.76
CA THR A 32 -13.91 1.21 -12.22
C THR A 32 -13.01 0.17 -11.58
N ILE A 33 -13.17 -0.02 -10.27
CA ILE A 33 -12.43 -1.00 -9.49
C ILE A 33 -13.33 -2.16 -9.11
N ASN A 34 -12.85 -3.37 -9.37
CA ASN A 34 -13.55 -4.59 -9.01
C ASN A 34 -13.00 -5.15 -7.69
N ASN A 35 -13.88 -5.70 -6.86
CA ASN A 35 -13.52 -6.41 -5.63
C ASN A 35 -12.67 -5.59 -4.64
N GLN A 36 -12.80 -4.26 -4.66
CA GLN A 36 -12.07 -3.34 -3.78
C GLN A 36 -10.54 -3.49 -3.87
N ARG A 37 -10.02 -3.89 -5.05
CA ARG A 37 -8.59 -4.03 -5.31
C ARG A 37 -8.26 -3.50 -6.69
N PHE A 38 -7.11 -2.85 -6.81
CA PHE A 38 -6.56 -2.39 -8.07
C PHE A 38 -5.11 -2.82 -8.19
N TRP A 39 -4.71 -3.26 -9.39
CA TRP A 39 -3.33 -3.58 -9.70
C TRP A 39 -2.73 -2.47 -10.55
N PHE A 40 -1.63 -1.88 -10.07
CA PHE A 40 -0.87 -0.87 -10.82
C PHE A 40 0.24 -1.56 -11.58
N GLU A 41 0.07 -1.73 -12.88
CA GLU A 41 1.05 -2.40 -13.76
C GLU A 41 2.40 -1.67 -13.76
N GLU A 42 2.40 -0.33 -13.73
CA GLU A 42 3.64 0.45 -13.73
C GLU A 42 4.44 0.26 -12.43
N LEU A 43 3.74 0.09 -11.31
CA LEU A 43 4.35 -0.06 -9.98
C LEU A 43 4.64 -1.52 -9.62
N LYS A 44 4.09 -2.48 -10.38
CA LYS A 44 4.08 -3.91 -10.04
C LYS A 44 3.59 -4.16 -8.61
N LEU A 45 2.60 -3.37 -8.19
CA LEU A 45 2.02 -3.38 -6.87
C LEU A 45 0.51 -3.22 -6.98
N GLY A 46 -0.21 -3.92 -6.11
CA GLY A 46 -1.65 -3.76 -5.98
C GLY A 46 -2.01 -2.96 -4.75
N LEU A 47 -3.10 -2.20 -4.79
CA LEU A 47 -3.70 -1.55 -3.63
C LEU A 47 -5.09 -2.12 -3.42
N GLY A 48 -5.41 -2.46 -2.18
CA GLY A 48 -6.70 -3.03 -1.85
C GLY A 48 -7.19 -2.67 -0.48
N VAL A 49 -8.49 -2.84 -0.28
CA VAL A 49 -9.08 -2.77 1.05
C VAL A 49 -8.75 -4.05 1.81
N TRP A 50 -8.22 -3.88 3.02
CA TRP A 50 -7.81 -4.94 3.92
C TRP A 50 -8.36 -4.66 5.32
N TRP A 51 -8.75 -5.73 6.02
CA TRP A 51 -9.17 -5.65 7.42
C TRP A 51 -8.00 -5.98 8.35
N GLY A 52 -7.72 -5.09 9.30
CA GLY A 52 -6.91 -5.45 10.45
C GLY A 52 -6.60 -4.29 11.37
N THR A 53 -5.62 -4.49 12.23
CA THR A 53 -5.31 -3.59 13.35
C THR A 53 -4.24 -2.58 12.94
N TYR A 54 -4.54 -1.29 13.06
CA TYR A 54 -3.57 -0.21 12.89
C TYR A 54 -3.66 0.74 14.09
N GLN A 55 -2.53 0.98 14.77
CA GLN A 55 -2.45 1.78 16.00
C GLN A 55 -3.56 1.42 17.02
N ASP A 56 -3.59 0.14 17.42
CA ASP A 56 -4.55 -0.42 18.40
C ASP A 56 -6.03 -0.30 18.03
N THR A 57 -6.35 0.02 16.77
CA THR A 57 -7.71 0.10 16.27
C THR A 57 -7.93 -0.89 15.13
N ASP A 58 -8.89 -1.79 15.31
CA ASP A 58 -9.34 -2.69 14.24
C ASP A 58 -10.22 -1.94 13.24
N GLY A 59 -10.00 -2.19 11.96
CA GLY A 59 -10.90 -1.69 10.93
C GLY A 59 -10.46 -1.99 9.51
N LEU A 60 -11.28 -1.51 8.58
CA LEU A 60 -10.94 -1.49 7.17
C LEU A 60 -9.93 -0.36 6.90
N GLY A 61 -8.89 -0.69 6.14
CA GLY A 61 -7.89 0.24 5.66
C GLY A 61 -7.42 -0.13 4.27
N LEU A 62 -6.66 0.78 3.66
CA LEU A 62 -5.96 0.49 2.41
C LEU A 62 -4.61 -0.14 2.69
N ARG A 63 -4.26 -1.17 1.94
CA ARG A 63 -2.98 -1.85 2.04
C ARG A 63 -2.46 -2.24 0.67
N TRP A 64 -1.13 -2.16 0.50
CA TRP A 64 -0.47 -2.61 -0.71
C TRP A 64 -0.34 -4.14 -0.70
N PHE A 65 -0.36 -4.78 -1.86
CA PHE A 65 -0.09 -6.21 -2.03
C PHE A 65 0.83 -6.45 -3.24
N ASP A 66 1.56 -7.56 -3.22
CA ASP A 66 2.47 -7.94 -4.28
C ASP A 66 1.78 -8.76 -5.39
N ALA A 67 2.54 -9.13 -6.43
CA ALA A 67 2.01 -9.90 -7.56
C ALA A 67 1.54 -11.31 -7.19
N ALA A 68 2.00 -11.84 -6.05
CA ALA A 68 1.55 -13.11 -5.50
C ALA A 68 0.30 -12.96 -4.62
N GLY A 69 -0.19 -11.73 -4.42
CA GLY A 69 -1.37 -11.42 -3.60
C GLY A 69 -1.05 -11.28 -2.11
N ASN A 70 0.22 -11.26 -1.71
CA ASN A 70 0.60 -11.07 -0.32
C ASN A 70 0.53 -9.59 0.05
N TRP A 71 -0.11 -9.28 1.18
CA TRP A 71 -0.15 -7.92 1.70
C TRP A 71 1.25 -7.47 2.12
N THR A 72 1.57 -6.23 1.78
CA THR A 72 2.86 -5.65 2.13
C THR A 72 2.89 -5.35 3.62
N ASP A 73 3.96 -5.80 4.26
CA ASP A 73 4.32 -5.48 5.64
C ASP A 73 4.22 -3.97 5.89
N THR A 74 3.61 -3.63 7.02
CA THR A 74 3.59 -2.26 7.56
C THR A 74 5.03 -1.78 7.79
N ALA A 75 5.22 -0.47 7.91
CA ALA A 75 6.55 0.09 8.21
C ALA A 75 7.16 -0.52 9.49
N ALA A 76 6.32 -0.83 10.50
CA ALA A 76 6.72 -1.53 11.71
C ALA A 76 7.19 -2.96 11.42
N GLU A 77 6.38 -3.76 10.72
CA GLU A 77 6.76 -5.13 10.32
C GLU A 77 8.00 -5.16 9.41
N ARG A 78 8.19 -4.16 8.55
CA ARG A 78 9.42 -4.01 7.75
C ARG A 78 10.63 -3.67 8.61
N SER A 79 10.47 -2.83 9.63
CA SER A 79 11.54 -2.52 10.59
C SER A 79 11.95 -3.77 11.34
N ASP A 80 10.99 -4.55 11.83
CA ASP A 80 11.25 -5.79 12.55
C ASP A 80 11.91 -6.84 11.64
N ARG A 81 11.44 -6.98 10.40
CA ARG A 81 12.05 -7.88 9.43
C ARG A 81 13.44 -7.44 9.00
N LEU A 82 13.67 -6.13 8.86
CA LEU A 82 14.98 -5.58 8.52
C LEU A 82 15.96 -5.74 9.70
N ALA A 83 15.51 -5.47 10.93
CA ALA A 83 16.27 -5.70 12.14
C ALA A 83 16.59 -7.19 12.33
N ALA A 84 15.64 -8.08 12.05
CA ALA A 84 15.87 -9.53 12.05
C ALA A 84 16.92 -9.94 11.00
N LYS A 85 16.83 -9.41 9.77
CA LYS A 85 17.82 -9.66 8.72
C LYS A 85 19.21 -9.11 9.05
N LEU A 86 19.29 -7.92 9.66
CA LEU A 86 20.57 -7.33 10.09
C LEU A 86 21.22 -8.20 11.17
N ARG A 87 20.44 -8.68 12.14
CA ARG A 87 20.90 -9.63 13.17
C ARG A 87 21.36 -10.96 12.58
N GLU A 88 20.66 -11.50 11.58
CA GLU A 88 21.04 -12.74 10.89
C GLU A 88 22.36 -12.60 10.10
N LEU A 89 22.64 -11.39 9.60
CA LEU A 89 23.91 -11.04 8.95
C LEU A 89 25.02 -10.65 9.95
N GLY A 90 24.77 -10.72 11.26
CA GLY A 90 25.74 -10.38 12.31
C GLY A 90 26.00 -8.88 12.46
N ILE A 91 25.12 -8.03 11.92
CA ILE A 91 25.22 -6.57 12.00
C ILE A 91 24.24 -6.11 13.08
N ASP A 92 24.74 -5.40 14.09
CA ASP A 92 23.89 -4.85 15.15
C ASP A 92 23.10 -3.64 14.60
N PRO A 93 21.75 -3.70 14.53
CA PRO A 93 20.94 -2.60 14.02
C PRO A 93 20.97 -1.34 14.90
N ASP A 94 21.43 -1.41 16.16
CA ASP A 94 21.58 -0.25 17.05
C ASP A 94 22.83 0.59 16.76
N GLU A 95 23.77 0.08 15.96
CA GLU A 95 25.03 0.78 15.59
C GLU A 95 24.92 1.64 14.33
N VAL A 96 23.83 1.52 13.55
CA VAL A 96 23.60 2.29 12.32
C VAL A 96 22.78 3.54 12.64
N LYS A 97 23.46 4.63 12.99
CA LYS A 97 22.86 5.94 13.25
C LYS A 97 23.22 6.98 12.19
#